data_AF-A0A151BEY8-F1
#
_entry.id   AF-A0A151BEY8-F1
#
_cell.length_a   1.000
_cell.length_b   1.000
_cell.length_c   1.000
_cell.angle_alpha   90.00
_cell.angle_beta   90.00
_cell.angle_gamma   90.00
#
_symmetry.space_group_name_H-M   'P 1'
#
loop_
_entity.id
_entity.type
_entity.pdbx_description
1 polymer ?
#
loop_
_entity_poly.entity_id
_entity_poly.type
_entity_poly.pdbx_seq_one_letter_code
_entity_poly.pdbx_strand_id
1 'polypeptide(L)'
;GVSVIAHPYSPPKSWIDGGELEGVGLDAVEVANSTQIPYGWMLGRNRRLAERLGLPETGGSDAHAPWVIGLAYTVVEAEAVDVDAVLKAIRRGRTEAWGRGLRPLERLRLLLP
;
A
#
# COMPACT_ATOMS: atom_id res chain seq x y z
N GLY A 1 -5.57 -11.53 -12.30
CA GLY A 1 -5.40 -10.31 -11.48
C GLY A 1 -4.22 -10.46 -10.53
N VAL A 2 -3.91 -9.41 -9.76
CA VAL A 2 -2.92 -9.42 -8.68
C VAL A 2 -3.68 -9.20 -7.36
N SER A 3 -3.30 -9.95 -6.33
CA SER A 3 -3.82 -9.89 -4.97
C SER A 3 -2.83 -9.13 -4.09
N VAL A 4 -3.31 -8.05 -3.46
CA VAL A 4 -2.47 -7.17 -2.63
C VAL A 4 -3.07 -7.10 -1.24
N ILE A 5 -2.25 -7.28 -0.21
CA ILE A 5 -2.66 -6.99 1.17
C ILE A 5 -2.84 -5.49 1.31
N ALA A 6 -4.08 -5.02 1.33
CA ALA A 6 -4.40 -3.62 1.54
C ALA A 6 -4.17 -3.24 3.01
N HIS A 7 -3.42 -2.16 3.23
CA HIS A 7 -3.17 -1.51 4.53
C HIS A 7 -3.25 -2.48 5.75
N PRO A 8 -2.28 -3.40 5.91
CA PRO A 8 -2.39 -4.56 6.81
C PRO A 8 -2.62 -4.20 8.27
N TYR A 9 -2.15 -3.03 8.68
CA TYR A 9 -2.42 -2.44 9.97
C TYR A 9 -3.25 -1.18 9.73
N SER A 10 -4.49 -1.10 10.21
CA SER A 10 -5.29 0.14 10.16
C SER A 10 -6.19 0.18 11.39
N PRO A 11 -5.69 0.57 12.56
CA PRO A 11 -6.50 0.63 13.78
C PRO A 11 -7.69 1.58 13.59
N PRO A 12 -8.92 1.20 13.99
CA PRO A 12 -9.36 -0.06 14.63
C PRO A 12 -9.83 -1.15 13.65
N LYS A 13 -9.76 -0.90 12.33
CA LYS A 13 -10.37 -1.72 11.28
C LYS A 13 -9.60 -3.01 10.96
N SER A 14 -8.28 -3.01 11.01
CA SER A 14 -7.47 -4.19 10.69
C SER A 14 -6.19 -4.27 11.52
N TRP A 15 -5.90 -5.48 11.97
CA TRP A 15 -4.62 -5.87 12.54
C TRP A 15 -4.34 -7.30 12.11
N ILE A 16 -3.54 -7.47 11.05
CA ILE A 16 -3.29 -8.79 10.50
C ILE A 16 -2.11 -9.44 11.22
N ASP A 17 -2.29 -10.68 11.69
CA ASP A 17 -1.18 -11.54 12.08
C ASP A 17 -0.48 -12.06 10.82
N GLY A 18 0.81 -11.75 10.69
CA GLY A 18 1.61 -12.19 9.55
C GLY A 18 1.69 -13.71 9.43
N GLY A 19 1.52 -14.47 10.53
CA GLY A 19 1.50 -15.93 10.50
C GLY A 19 0.28 -16.53 9.77
N GLU A 20 -0.86 -15.83 9.76
CA GLU A 20 -2.07 -16.29 9.05
C GLU A 20 -1.96 -16.12 7.53
N LEU A 21 -1.03 -15.28 7.07
CA LEU A 21 -0.84 -14.96 5.66
C LEU A 21 0.22 -15.85 4.98
N GLU A 22 1.00 -16.60 5.76
CA GLU A 22 2.00 -17.52 5.24
C GLU A 22 1.31 -18.64 4.43
N GLY A 23 1.68 -18.77 3.16
CA GLY A 23 1.13 -19.79 2.26
C GLY A 23 -0.19 -19.45 1.55
N VAL A 24 -0.77 -18.26 1.77
CA VAL A 24 -2.03 -17.83 1.11
C VAL A 24 -1.86 -17.56 -0.40
N GLY A 25 -0.63 -17.37 -0.88
CA GLY A 25 -0.34 -17.16 -2.30
C GLY A 25 -0.66 -15.75 -2.79
N LEU A 26 -0.40 -14.74 -1.94
CA LEU A 26 -0.58 -13.32 -2.26
C LEU A 26 0.55 -12.81 -3.16
N ASP A 27 0.27 -11.77 -3.95
CA ASP A 27 1.23 -11.26 -4.94
C ASP A 27 2.04 -10.05 -4.43
N ALA A 28 1.52 -9.26 -3.49
CA ALA A 28 2.19 -8.06 -2.95
C ALA A 28 1.59 -7.56 -1.63
N VAL A 29 2.25 -6.58 -1.00
CA VAL A 29 1.79 -5.87 0.21
C VAL A 29 1.68 -4.38 -0.07
N GLU A 30 0.58 -3.74 0.34
CA GLU A 30 0.49 -2.28 0.38
C GLU A 30 1.24 -1.76 1.60
N VAL A 31 2.44 -1.22 1.37
CA VAL A 31 3.29 -0.70 2.44
C VAL A 31 3.07 0.78 2.69
N ALA A 32 2.75 1.55 1.66
CA ALA A 32 2.52 3.00 1.74
C ALA A 32 1.06 3.32 1.48
N ASN A 33 0.28 3.49 2.55
CA ASN A 33 -1.10 3.95 2.46
C ASN A 33 -1.23 5.37 3.05
N SER A 34 -1.76 6.32 2.27
CA SER A 34 -1.78 7.73 2.70
C SER A 34 -2.70 8.00 3.90
N THR A 35 -3.68 7.13 4.16
CA THR A 35 -4.67 7.28 5.23
C THR A 35 -4.23 6.65 6.55
N GLN A 36 -3.20 5.78 6.56
CA GLN A 36 -2.66 5.17 7.78
C GLN A 36 -2.04 6.19 8.76
N ILE A 37 -2.21 5.96 10.06
CA ILE A 37 -1.71 6.81 11.17
C ILE A 37 -0.97 5.95 12.21
N PRO A 38 0.22 6.35 12.67
CA PRO A 38 1.11 7.37 12.11
C PRO A 38 1.82 6.85 10.85
N TYR A 39 1.76 7.58 9.72
CA TYR A 39 2.23 7.09 8.41
C TYR A 39 3.62 6.46 8.43
N GLY A 40 4.65 7.15 8.94
CA GLY A 40 6.02 6.64 8.93
C GLY A 40 6.20 5.36 9.76
N TRP A 41 5.51 5.26 10.89
CA TRP A 41 5.54 4.06 11.73
C TRP A 41 4.83 2.89 11.04
N MET A 42 3.68 3.14 10.43
CA MET A 42 2.89 2.14 9.71
C MET A 42 3.62 1.64 8.46
N LEU A 43 4.21 2.55 7.68
CA LEU A 43 5.07 2.23 6.55
C LEU A 43 6.19 1.26 6.97
N GLY A 44 6.90 1.56 8.07
CA GLY A 44 7.96 0.69 8.58
C GLY A 44 7.44 -0.70 8.99
N ARG A 45 6.26 -0.80 9.61
CA ARG A 45 5.65 -2.09 9.96
C ARG A 45 5.22 -2.89 8.73
N ASN A 46 4.60 -2.24 7.75
CA ASN A 46 4.15 -2.91 6.54
C ASN A 46 5.34 -3.41 5.71
N ARG A 47 6.44 -2.64 5.62
CA ARG A 47 7.69 -3.07 4.98
C ARG A 47 8.27 -4.31 5.63
N ARG A 48 8.36 -4.34 6.96
CA ARG A 48 8.80 -5.55 7.69
C ARG A 48 7.91 -6.76 7.42
N LEU A 49 6.60 -6.55 7.24
CA LEU A 49 5.67 -7.62 6.86
C LEU A 49 5.95 -8.11 5.43
N ALA A 50 6.13 -7.18 4.47
CA ALA A 50 6.48 -7.52 3.08
C ALA A 50 7.81 -8.30 3.01
N GLU A 51 8.84 -7.82 3.72
CA GLU A 51 10.12 -8.50 3.88
C GLU A 51 9.97 -9.91 4.47
N ARG A 52 9.21 -10.05 5.56
CA ARG A 52 8.97 -11.36 6.20
C ARG A 52 8.25 -12.34 5.28
N LEU A 53 7.29 -11.86 4.49
CA LEU A 53 6.54 -12.69 3.54
C LEU A 53 7.29 -12.92 2.21
N GLY A 54 8.41 -12.21 1.98
CA GLY A 54 9.13 -12.24 0.71
C GLY A 54 8.32 -11.68 -0.46
N LEU A 55 7.42 -10.73 -0.19
CA LEU A 55 6.47 -10.20 -1.18
C LEU A 55 6.85 -8.79 -1.67
N PRO A 56 6.57 -8.47 -2.95
CA PRO A 56 6.64 -7.12 -3.51
C PRO A 56 5.91 -6.04 -2.70
N GLU A 57 6.44 -4.82 -2.75
CA GLU A 57 5.84 -3.65 -2.12
C GLU A 57 4.98 -2.82 -3.09
N THR A 58 3.87 -2.29 -2.61
CA THR A 58 2.99 -1.35 -3.33
C THR A 58 2.57 -0.20 -2.42
N GLY A 59 2.03 0.87 -3.01
CA GLY A 59 1.49 2.02 -2.31
C GLY A 59 0.25 2.58 -2.98
N GLY A 60 -0.67 3.08 -2.18
CA GLY A 60 -1.98 3.57 -2.59
C GLY A 60 -2.46 4.74 -1.75
N SER A 61 -3.12 5.70 -2.40
CA SER A 61 -3.62 6.87 -1.68
C SER A 61 -4.86 6.58 -0.86
N ASP A 62 -5.63 5.54 -1.19
CA ASP A 62 -6.93 5.24 -0.58
C ASP A 62 -7.85 6.49 -0.55
N ALA A 63 -7.93 7.13 -1.71
CA ALA A 63 -8.48 8.47 -1.84
C ALA A 63 -10.01 8.46 -1.78
N HIS A 64 -10.56 9.09 -0.75
CA HIS A 64 -12.00 9.37 -0.60
C HIS A 64 -12.35 10.84 -0.92
N ALA A 65 -11.36 11.63 -1.36
CA ALA A 65 -11.53 12.99 -1.85
C ALA A 65 -10.49 13.31 -2.94
N PRO A 66 -10.79 14.20 -3.91
CA PRO A 66 -9.91 14.45 -5.05
C PRO A 66 -8.48 14.90 -4.68
N TRP A 67 -8.33 15.68 -3.61
CA TRP A 67 -7.02 16.17 -3.16
C TRP A 67 -6.17 15.10 -2.44
N VAL A 68 -6.72 13.90 -2.21
CA VAL A 68 -6.00 12.76 -1.63
C VAL A 68 -5.36 11.90 -2.73
N ILE A 69 -5.84 12.01 -3.98
CA ILE A 69 -5.33 11.22 -5.11
C ILE A 69 -3.82 11.43 -5.26
N GLY A 70 -3.08 10.32 -5.29
CA GLY A 70 -1.63 10.34 -5.50
C GLY A 70 -0.81 10.80 -4.29
N LEU A 71 -1.40 10.99 -3.11
CA LEU A 71 -0.60 11.25 -1.90
C LEU A 71 0.33 10.09 -1.56
N ALA A 72 -0.08 8.86 -1.85
CA ALA A 72 0.77 7.68 -1.93
C ALA A 72 0.45 6.93 -3.22
N TYR A 73 1.47 6.30 -3.81
CA TYR A 73 1.38 5.66 -5.13
C TYR A 73 2.47 4.59 -5.29
N THR A 74 2.31 3.76 -6.32
CA THR A 74 3.32 2.78 -6.73
C THR A 74 3.96 3.24 -8.03
N VAL A 75 5.29 3.37 -8.05
CA VAL A 75 6.06 3.44 -9.29
C VAL A 75 6.25 2.02 -9.81
N VAL A 76 5.84 1.77 -11.04
CA VAL A 76 5.91 0.42 -11.65
C VAL A 76 6.83 0.48 -12.87
N GLU A 77 7.87 -0.35 -12.87
CA GLU A 77 8.75 -0.51 -14.03
C GLU A 77 8.22 -1.64 -14.93
N ALA A 78 7.37 -1.25 -15.89
CA ALA A 78 6.75 -2.15 -16.86
C ALA A 78 7.46 -2.10 -18.23
N GLU A 79 7.47 -3.23 -18.93
CA GLU A 79 8.05 -3.36 -20.28
C GLU A 79 7.21 -2.66 -21.36
N ALA A 80 5.94 -2.37 -21.08
CA ALA A 80 5.00 -1.71 -21.99
C ALA A 80 3.87 -1.01 -21.19
N VAL A 81 3.17 -0.08 -21.85
CA VAL A 81 2.01 0.64 -21.27
C VAL A 81 0.73 -0.16 -21.51
N ASP A 82 0.66 -1.34 -20.91
CA ASP A 82 -0.52 -2.21 -20.93
C ASP A 82 -0.72 -2.93 -19.59
N VAL A 83 -1.91 -3.50 -19.42
CA VAL A 83 -2.32 -4.13 -18.15
C VAL A 83 -1.46 -5.33 -17.82
N ASP A 84 -1.14 -6.19 -18.79
CA ASP A 84 -0.41 -7.43 -18.53
C ASP A 84 1.04 -7.16 -18.12
N ALA A 85 1.68 -6.18 -18.75
CA ALA A 85 3.02 -5.72 -18.40
C ALA A 85 3.07 -5.15 -16.97
N VAL A 86 2.06 -4.38 -16.57
CA VAL A 86 1.94 -3.85 -15.20
C VAL A 86 1.74 -4.99 -14.19
N LEU A 87 0.79 -5.90 -14.44
CA LEU A 87 0.54 -7.03 -13.53
C LEU A 87 1.77 -7.95 -13.40
N LYS A 88 2.51 -8.15 -14.49
CA LYS A 88 3.78 -8.91 -14.51
C LYS A 88 4.87 -8.19 -13.73
N ALA A 89 4.98 -6.86 -13.85
CA ALA A 89 5.95 -6.06 -13.11
C ALA A 89 5.70 -6.11 -11.60
N ILE A 90 4.44 -6.00 -11.16
CA ILE A 90 4.06 -6.11 -9.75
C ILE A 90 4.46 -7.48 -9.18
N ARG A 91 4.09 -8.58 -9.84
CA ARG A 91 4.47 -9.94 -9.38
C ARG A 91 5.97 -10.19 -9.34
N ARG A 92 6.74 -9.47 -10.15
CA ARG A 92 8.20 -9.57 -10.21
C ARG A 92 8.90 -8.62 -9.22
N GLY A 93 8.16 -7.85 -8.43
CA GLY A 93 8.76 -6.88 -7.51
C GLY A 93 9.41 -5.69 -8.18
N ARG A 94 9.07 -5.39 -9.45
CA ARG A 94 9.53 -4.18 -10.15
C ARG A 94 8.66 -2.98 -9.78
N THR A 95 8.57 -2.74 -8.47
CA THR A 95 7.70 -1.74 -7.88
C THR A 95 8.38 -1.01 -6.74
N GLU A 96 8.08 0.27 -6.61
CA GLU A 96 8.49 1.07 -5.46
C GLU A 96 7.29 1.84 -4.91
N ALA A 97 7.09 1.73 -3.59
CA ALA A 97 6.04 2.45 -2.89
C ALA A 97 6.52 3.84 -2.45
N TRP A 98 5.84 4.89 -2.92
CA TRP A 98 6.21 6.28 -2.71
C TRP A 98 5.07 7.11 -2.12
N GLY A 99 5.43 8.29 -1.61
CA GLY A 99 4.50 9.32 -1.15
C GLY A 99 4.52 9.57 0.36
N ARG A 100 3.42 10.13 0.86
CA ARG A 100 3.27 10.59 2.24
C ARG A 100 1.87 10.30 2.78
N GLY A 101 1.76 10.29 4.11
CA GLY A 101 0.48 10.29 4.79
C GLY A 101 -0.21 11.66 4.75
N LEU A 102 -1.51 11.64 5.03
CA LEU A 102 -2.29 12.84 5.32
C LEU A 102 -1.74 13.53 6.58
N ARG A 103 -1.53 14.84 6.46
CA ARG A 103 -1.18 15.72 7.58
C ARG A 103 -2.39 15.93 8.49
N PRO A 104 -2.22 16.30 9.77
CA PRO A 104 -3.33 16.47 10.72
C PRO A 104 -4.47 17.35 10.20
N LEU A 105 -4.15 18.51 9.59
CA LEU A 105 -5.15 19.41 9.02
C LEU A 105 -5.87 18.84 7.79
N GLU A 106 -5.17 18.06 6.96
CA GLU A 106 -5.78 17.39 5.80
C GLU A 106 -6.74 16.28 6.25
N ARG A 107 -6.46 15.62 7.38
CA ARG A 107 -7.36 14.63 7.99
C ARG A 107 -8.61 15.28 8.55
N LEU A 108 -8.47 16.41 9.24
CA LEU A 108 -9.62 17.17 9.73
C LEU A 108 -10.53 17.59 8.58
N ARG A 109 -9.95 18.00 7.44
CA ARG A 109 -10.70 18.36 6.23
C ARG A 109 -11.55 17.21 5.68
N LEU A 110 -11.17 15.95 5.89
CA LEU A 110 -11.99 14.78 5.49
C LEU A 110 -13.21 14.56 6.40
N LEU A 111 -13.22 15.13 7.61
CA LEU A 111 -14.32 15.04 8.58
C LEU A 111 -15.30 16.22 8.47
N LEU A 112 -14.93 17.26 7.72
CA LEU A 112 -15.78 18.41 7.47
C LEU A 112 -16.65 18.12 6.24
N PRO A 113 -17.96 18.42 6.30
CA PRO A 113 -18.89 18.20 5.20
C PRO A 113 -18.59 19.07 3.97
#